data_AF-A0A0S2SJR0-F1
#
_entry.id   AF-A0A0S2SJR0-F1
#
_cell.length_a   1.000
_cell.length_b   1.000
_cell.length_c   1.000
_cell.angle_alpha   90.00
_cell.angle_beta   90.00
_cell.angle_gamma   90.00
#
_symmetry.space_group_name_H-M   'P 1'
#
loop_
_entity.id
_entity.type
_entity.pdbx_description
1 polymer ?
#
loop_
_entity_poly.entity_id
_entity_poly.type
_entity_poly.pdbx_seq_one_letter_code
_entity_poly.pdbx_strand_id
1 'polypeptide(L)'
;MIDELIPAHVEWLKAHYAAGHFLASGRRVPRSGGVILANGLTRGALDQVLAGDPFWQAGAAEYEVTEFVPSMTAPQLDSLRG
;
A
#
# COMPACT_ATOMS: atom_id res chain seq x y z
N MET A 1 20.62 -7.37 0.20
CA MET A 1 20.33 -6.45 -0.94
C MET A 1 18.83 -6.33 -1.04
N ILE A 2 18.25 -5.15 -1.31
CA ILE A 2 16.77 -5.00 -1.36
C ILE A 2 16.08 -6.01 -2.31
N ASP A 3 16.82 -6.48 -3.32
CA ASP A 3 16.42 -7.53 -4.25
C ASP A 3 16.03 -8.86 -3.57
N GLU A 4 16.65 -9.20 -2.44
CA GLU A 4 16.35 -10.42 -1.67
C GLU A 4 15.00 -10.33 -0.95
N LEU A 5 14.54 -9.12 -0.65
CA LEU A 5 13.27 -8.86 0.04
C LEU A 5 12.09 -8.77 -0.95
N ILE A 6 12.36 -8.59 -2.25
CA ILE A 6 11.32 -8.43 -3.29
C ILE A 6 10.32 -9.59 -3.31
N PRO A 7 10.73 -10.88 -3.29
CA PRO A 7 9.77 -11.98 -3.36
C PRO A 7 8.78 -11.95 -2.19
N ALA A 8 9.26 -11.75 -0.97
CA ALA A 8 8.43 -11.67 0.22
C ALA A 8 7.51 -10.44 0.20
N HIS A 9 8.02 -9.29 -0.25
CA HIS A 9 7.22 -8.07 -0.41
C HIS A 9 6.10 -8.26 -1.44
N VAL A 10 6.36 -8.97 -2.53
CA VAL A 10 5.34 -9.28 -3.55
C VAL A 10 4.25 -10.20 -2.98
N GLU A 11 4.60 -11.21 -2.19
CA GLU A 11 3.59 -12.06 -1.55
C GLU A 11 2.75 -11.29 -0.51
N TRP A 12 3.37 -10.38 0.24
CA TRP A 12 2.66 -9.46 1.13
C TRP A 12 1.65 -8.58 0.38
N LEU A 13 2.07 -7.97 -0.75
CA LEU A 13 1.16 -7.21 -1.62
C LEU A 13 -0.02 -8.07 -2.09
N LYS A 14 0.26 -9.28 -2.60
CA LYS A 14 -0.80 -10.20 -3.10
C LYS A 14 -1.82 -10.55 -2.03
N ALA A 15 -1.39 -10.83 -0.81
CA ALA A 15 -2.28 -11.13 0.30
C ALA A 15 -3.25 -9.96 0.59
N HIS A 16 -2.76 -8.72 0.53
CA HIS A 16 -3.58 -7.53 0.77
C HIS A 16 -4.45 -7.13 -0.42
N TYR A 17 -4.05 -7.46 -1.66
CA TYR A 17 -4.97 -7.41 -2.79
C TYR A 17 -6.10 -8.42 -2.64
N ALA A 18 -5.81 -9.66 -2.25
CA ALA A 18 -6.81 -10.70 -2.05
C ALA A 18 -7.79 -10.37 -0.92
N ALA A 19 -7.32 -9.67 0.12
CA ALA A 19 -8.15 -9.16 1.21
C ALA A 19 -8.94 -7.88 0.86
N GLY A 20 -8.71 -7.29 -0.33
CA GLY A 20 -9.34 -6.03 -0.74
C GLY A 20 -8.80 -4.78 -0.03
N HIS A 21 -7.69 -4.91 0.70
CA HIS A 21 -7.04 -3.80 1.41
C HIS A 21 -6.28 -2.87 0.47
N PHE A 22 -5.62 -3.42 -0.57
CA PHE A 22 -4.87 -2.66 -1.56
C PHE A 22 -5.62 -2.61 -2.89
N LEU A 23 -5.62 -1.42 -3.50
CA LEU A 23 -6.30 -1.13 -4.76
C LEU A 23 -5.32 -0.91 -5.91
N ALA A 24 -4.17 -0.31 -5.61
CA ALA A 24 -3.10 -0.09 -6.57
C ALA A 24 -1.76 0.02 -5.84
N SER A 25 -0.67 -0.36 -6.51
CA SER A 25 0.68 -0.20 -5.98
C SER A 25 1.68 -0.11 -7.13
N GLY A 26 2.71 0.71 -6.97
CA GLY A 26 3.75 0.84 -7.99
C GLY A 26 4.92 1.69 -7.57
N ARG A 27 5.99 1.66 -8.37
CA ARG A 27 7.15 2.53 -8.17
C ARG A 27 6.81 3.98 -8.52
N ARG A 28 7.39 4.93 -7.78
CA ARG A 28 7.46 6.34 -8.18
C ARG A 28 8.32 6.49 -9.44
N VAL A 29 8.11 7.58 -10.19
CA VAL A 29 8.93 7.96 -11.35
C VAL A 29 9.43 9.39 -11.13
N PRO A 30 10.74 9.62 -10.92
CA PRO A 30 11.84 8.65 -10.92
C PRO A 30 11.77 7.64 -9.76
N ARG A 31 12.52 6.52 -9.83
CA ARG A 31 12.47 5.41 -8.87
C ARG A 31 13.08 5.80 -7.52
N SER A 32 12.34 6.58 -6.73
CA SER A 32 12.70 7.04 -5.39
C SER A 32 11.91 6.34 -4.27
N GLY A 33 10.98 5.46 -4.62
CA GLY A 33 10.15 4.73 -3.66
C GLY A 33 8.92 4.11 -4.33
N GLY A 34 7.95 3.74 -3.51
CA GLY A 34 6.65 3.19 -3.94
C GLY A 34 5.48 4.10 -3.59
N VAL A 35 4.33 3.78 -4.17
CA VAL A 35 3.01 4.25 -3.76
C VAL A 35 2.11 3.03 -3.63
N ILE A 36 1.30 3.00 -2.59
CA ILE A 36 0.21 2.03 -2.39
C ILE A 36 -1.06 2.84 -2.13
N LEU A 37 -2.13 2.53 -2.86
CA LEU A 37 -3.47 3.01 -2.58
C LEU A 37 -4.20 1.92 -1.80
N ALA A 38 -4.57 2.23 -0.57
CA ALA A 38 -5.29 1.33 0.33
C ALA A 38 -6.72 1.83 0.59
N ASN A 39 -7.63 0.92 0.91
CA ASN A 39 -9.02 1.22 1.24
C ASN A 39 -9.57 0.23 2.28
N GLY A 40 -10.67 0.60 2.95
CA GLY A 40 -11.40 -0.30 3.85
C GLY A 40 -10.68 -0.60 5.17
N LEU A 41 -9.64 0.17 5.52
CA LEU A 41 -8.87 0.04 6.76
C LEU A 41 -8.98 1.31 7.58
N THR A 42 -9.12 1.15 8.90
CA THR A 42 -8.84 2.24 9.83
C THR A 42 -7.34 2.51 9.88
N ARG A 43 -6.93 3.69 10.36
CA ARG A 43 -5.51 4.02 10.48
C ARG A 43 -4.71 2.98 11.28
N GLY A 44 -5.23 2.54 12.42
CA GLY A 44 -4.56 1.53 13.24
C GLY A 44 -4.46 0.15 12.58
N ALA A 45 -5.47 -0.25 11.80
CA ALA A 45 -5.41 -1.48 11.03
C ALA A 45 -4.40 -1.38 9.88
N LEU A 46 -4.31 -0.21 9.23
CA LEU A 46 -3.28 0.06 8.22
C LEU A 46 -1.88 -0.02 8.83
N ASP A 47 -1.64 0.58 9.99
CA ASP A 47 -0.32 0.53 10.63
C ASP A 47 0.12 -0.92 10.94
N GLN A 48 -0.82 -1.81 11.32
CA GLN A 48 -0.54 -3.24 11.49
C GLN A 48 -0.20 -3.94 10.17
N VAL A 49 -0.93 -3.61 9.08
CA VAL A 49 -0.64 -4.11 7.73
C VAL A 49 0.76 -3.69 7.29
N LEU A 50 1.12 -2.42 7.47
CA LEU A 50 2.43 -1.87 7.11
C LEU A 50 3.57 -2.48 7.94
N ALA A 51 3.33 -2.80 9.21
CA ALA A 51 4.30 -3.51 10.06
C ALA A 51 4.63 -4.92 9.55
N GLY A 52 3.78 -5.50 8.69
CA GLY A 52 3.98 -6.78 8.03
C GLY A 52 4.82 -6.74 6.75
N ASP A 53 5.16 -5.55 6.23
CA ASP A 53 5.95 -5.42 5.01
C ASP A 53 7.42 -5.81 5.26
N PRO A 54 7.99 -6.76 4.49
CA PRO A 54 9.40 -7.11 4.58
C PRO A 54 10.37 -5.92 4.41
N PHE A 55 10.02 -4.91 3.61
CA PHE A 55 10.87 -3.72 3.49
C PHE A 55 10.86 -2.88 4.77
N TRP A 56 9.71 -2.73 5.43
CA TRP A 56 9.61 -2.06 6.72
C TRP A 56 10.36 -2.81 7.82
N GLN A 57 10.14 -4.13 7.93
CA GLN A 57 10.78 -4.97 8.95
C GLN A 57 12.30 -4.98 8.84
N ALA A 58 12.84 -4.91 7.62
CA ALA A 58 14.27 -4.83 7.37
C ALA A 58 14.86 -3.42 7.52
N GLY A 59 14.05 -2.40 7.82
CA GLY A 59 14.46 -0.98 7.84
C GLY A 59 14.90 -0.48 6.45
N ALA A 60 14.44 -1.13 5.38
CA ALA A 60 14.79 -0.81 4.00
C ALA A 60 13.84 0.22 3.36
N ALA A 61 12.69 0.48 3.99
CA ALA A 61 11.72 1.49 3.57
C ALA A 61 11.04 2.15 4.77
N GLU A 62 10.65 3.40 4.58
CA GLU A 62 9.82 4.17 5.52
C GLU A 62 8.47 4.48 4.86
N TYR A 63 7.43 4.56 5.69
CA TYR A 63 6.07 4.88 5.25
C TYR A 63 5.68 6.31 5.61
N GLU A 64 5.23 7.06 4.61
CA GLU A 64 4.45 8.28 4.78
C GLU A 64 3.00 7.97 4.39
N VAL A 65 2.06 8.20 5.31
CA VAL A 65 0.65 7.87 5.13
C VAL A 65 -0.17 9.16 5.06
N THR A 66 -0.85 9.36 3.93
CA THR A 66 -1.80 10.46 3.74
C THR A 66 -3.21 9.89 3.65
N GLU A 67 -4.00 10.09 4.70
CA GLU A 67 -5.42 9.76 4.71
C GLU A 67 -6.21 10.88 4.00
N PHE A 68 -7.17 10.49 3.14
CA PHE A 68 -8.01 11.45 2.44
C PHE A 68 -9.38 10.82 2.11
N VAL A 69 -10.39 11.68 1.93
CA VAL A 69 -11.74 11.28 1.53
C VAL A 69 -12.00 11.75 0.10
N PRO A 70 -12.15 10.85 -0.88
CA PRO A 70 -12.41 11.24 -2.27
C PRO A 70 -13.80 11.87 -2.43
N SER A 71 -13.85 13.18 -2.69
CA SER A 71 -15.13 13.88 -2.97
C SER A 71 -15.58 13.74 -4.43
N MET A 72 -14.64 13.45 -5.33
CA MET A 72 -14.90 13.21 -6.76
C MET A 72 -14.10 12.00 -7.23
N THR A 73 -14.74 11.17 -8.04
CA THR A 73 -14.17 9.93 -8.58
C THR A 73 -14.63 9.72 -10.01
N ALA A 74 -13.84 9.00 -10.81
CA ALA A 74 -14.32 8.47 -12.08
C ALA A 74 -15.38 7.38 -11.82
N PRO A 75 -16.29 7.09 -12.77
CA PRO A 75 -17.35 6.09 -12.56
C PRO A 75 -16.85 4.70 -12.14
N GLN A 76 -15.66 4.30 -12.58
CA GLN A 76 -15.04 3.02 -12.23
C GLN A 76 -14.57 2.94 -10.77
N LEU A 77 -14.48 4.07 -10.08
CA LEU A 77 -14.01 4.20 -8.70
C LEU A 77 -15.09 4.81 -7.79
N ASP A 78 -16.36 4.73 -8.19
CA ASP A 78 -17.48 5.35 -7.44
C ASP A 78 -17.59 4.80 -6.02
N SER A 79 -17.20 3.55 -5.80
CA SER A 79 -17.15 2.89 -4.49
C SER A 79 -16.14 3.51 -3.50
N LEU A 80 -15.24 4.38 -3.95
CA LEU A 80 -14.26 5.06 -3.10
C LEU A 80 -14.77 6.43 -2.61
N ARG A 81 -15.92 6.91 -3.10
CA ARG A 81 -16.44 8.21 -2.69
C ARG A 81 -16.94 8.18 -1.24
N GLY A 82 -16.69 9.26 -0.50
CA GLY A 82 -17.17 9.50 0.86
C GLY A 82 -17.54 10.95 1.08
#